data_AF-A0A256Z880-F1
#
_entry.id   AF-A0A256Z880-F1
#
_cell.length_a   1.000
_cell.length_b   1.000
_cell.length_c   1.000
_cell.angle_alpha   90.00
_cell.angle_beta   90.00
_cell.angle_gamma   90.00
#
_symmetry.space_group_name_H-M   'P 1'
#
loop_
_entity.id
_entity.type
_entity.pdbx_description
1 polymer ?
#
loop_
_entity_poly.entity_id
_entity_poly.type
_entity_poly.pdbx_seq_one_letter_code
_entity_poly.pdbx_strand_id
1 'polypeptide(L)'
;MSLRSGKVLSSKVLIITIAIVIVVALFSIAFTVNPNEWAIVYKGNVGDASNALVMWSPTGDKVAVIRSKDVYILDLGSKALRRVLFQFSNPYAEERIVGASWSPNDKLLAVQTNWKVVLIDPSKGRGLWSFS
;
A
#
# COMPACT_ATOMS: atom_id res chain seq x y z
N MET A 1 -1.67 -68.16 -7.23
CA MET A 1 -1.58 -66.85 -6.56
C MET A 1 -1.76 -65.77 -7.63
N SER A 2 -2.97 -65.20 -7.75
CA SER A 2 -3.34 -64.27 -8.83
C SER A 2 -3.00 -62.84 -8.42
N LEU A 3 -1.94 -62.26 -9.00
CA LEU A 3 -1.64 -60.84 -8.86
C LEU A 3 -2.51 -60.04 -9.85
N ARG A 4 -3.42 -59.23 -9.30
CA ARG A 4 -4.29 -58.31 -10.04
C ARG A 4 -3.43 -57.34 -10.86
N SER A 5 -3.57 -57.39 -12.18
CA SER A 5 -3.04 -56.39 -13.11
C SER A 5 -3.74 -55.05 -12.85
N GLY A 6 -3.02 -54.10 -12.27
CA GLY A 6 -3.47 -52.72 -12.15
C GLY A 6 -3.53 -52.09 -13.54
N LYS A 7 -4.70 -51.58 -13.94
CA LYS A 7 -4.86 -50.84 -15.19
C LYS A 7 -3.89 -49.64 -15.20
N VAL A 8 -2.82 -49.75 -15.97
CA VAL A 8 -1.95 -48.63 -16.31
C VAL A 8 -2.81 -47.65 -17.11
N LEU A 9 -3.04 -46.44 -16.58
CA LEU A 9 -3.76 -45.41 -17.32
C LEU A 9 -2.99 -45.09 -18.60
N SER A 10 -3.71 -45.07 -19.73
CA SER A 10 -3.19 -44.59 -21.01
C SER A 10 -2.58 -43.20 -20.82
N SER A 11 -1.40 -42.96 -21.43
CA SER A 11 -0.68 -41.68 -21.40
C SER A 11 -1.59 -40.47 -21.69
N LYS A 12 -2.55 -40.62 -22.61
CA LYS A 12 -3.53 -39.57 -22.92
C LYS A 12 -4.45 -39.25 -21.74
N VAL A 13 -4.90 -40.26 -21.01
CA VAL A 13 -5.77 -40.09 -19.84
C VAL A 13 -4.97 -39.45 -18.70
N LEU A 14 -3.71 -39.84 -18.51
CA LEU A 14 -2.84 -39.21 -17.52
C LEU A 14 -2.62 -37.71 -17.81
N ILE A 15 -2.36 -37.35 -19.07
CA ILE A 15 -2.19 -35.96 -19.49
C ILE A 15 -3.46 -35.15 -19.25
N ILE A 16 -4.63 -35.69 -19.58
CA ILE A 16 -5.92 -35.02 -19.35
C ILE A 16 -6.16 -34.79 -17.85
N THR A 17 -5.89 -35.80 -17.01
CA THR A 17 -6.06 -35.67 -15.55
C THR A 17 -5.13 -34.61 -14.97
N ILE A 18 -3.87 -34.57 -15.41
CA ILE A 18 -2.91 -33.54 -14.98
C ILE A 18 -3.39 -32.14 -15.42
N ALA A 19 -3.85 -31.99 -16.66
CA ALA A 19 -4.37 -30.72 -17.16
C ALA A 19 -5.57 -30.22 -16.34
N ILE A 20 -6.50 -31.11 -15.99
CA ILE A 20 -7.66 -30.78 -15.15
C ILE A 20 -7.20 -30.33 -13.75
N VAL A 21 -6.27 -31.04 -13.13
CA VAL A 21 -5.73 -30.67 -11.80
C VAL A 21 -5.06 -29.29 -11.84
N ILE A 22 -4.27 -29.01 -12.89
CA ILE A 22 -3.64 -27.69 -13.07
C ILE A 22 -4.70 -26.61 -13.22
N VAL A 23 -5.72 -26.81 -14.04
CA VAL A 23 -6.81 -25.84 -14.24
C VAL A 23 -7.55 -25.57 -12.92
N VAL A 24 -7.91 -26.62 -12.18
CA VAL A 24 -8.61 -26.48 -10.88
C VAL A 24 -7.73 -25.76 -9.86
N ALA A 25 -6.44 -26.06 -9.81
CA ALA A 25 -5.49 -25.39 -8.91
C ALA A 25 -5.35 -23.90 -9.25
N LEU A 26 -5.19 -23.56 -10.55
CA LEU A 26 -5.11 -22.17 -11.01
C LEU A 26 -6.41 -21.40 -10.72
N PHE A 27 -7.57 -22.03 -10.93
CA PHE A 27 -8.86 -21.41 -10.63
C PHE A 27 -9.05 -21.14 -9.13
N SER A 28 -8.61 -22.07 -8.27
CA SER A 28 -8.71 -21.94 -6.81
C SER A 28 -7.83 -20.81 -6.26
N ILE A 29 -6.64 -20.60 -6.85
CA ILE A 29 -5.75 -19.48 -6.52
C ILE A 29 -6.40 -18.15 -6.91
N ALA A 30 -7.08 -18.09 -8.05
CA ALA A 30 -7.78 -16.89 -8.50
C ALA A 30 -8.95 -16.49 -7.56
N PHE A 31 -9.58 -17.45 -6.89
CA PHE A 31 -10.65 -17.19 -5.90
C PHE A 31 -10.13 -16.81 -4.50
N THR A 32 -8.89 -17.17 -4.15
CA THR A 32 -8.30 -16.80 -2.84
C THR A 32 -7.73 -15.39 -2.82
N VAL A 33 -7.36 -14.83 -3.98
CA VAL A 33 -7.04 -13.41 -4.11
C VAL A 33 -8.35 -12.66 -4.25
N ASN A 34 -8.83 -11.99 -3.20
CA ASN A 34 -9.98 -11.09 -3.33
C ASN A 34 -9.58 -9.95 -4.27
N PRO A 35 -10.09 -9.89 -5.52
CA PRO A 35 -9.66 -8.88 -6.49
C PRO A 35 -10.08 -7.47 -6.08
N ASN A 36 -10.97 -7.36 -5.08
CA ASN A 36 -11.45 -6.09 -4.54
C ASN A 36 -10.61 -5.59 -3.36
N GLU A 37 -9.70 -6.40 -2.83
CA GLU A 37 -8.74 -5.97 -1.81
C GLU A 37 -7.44 -5.53 -2.48
N TRP A 38 -7.19 -4.22 -2.43
CA TRP A 38 -5.91 -3.65 -2.83
C TRP A 38 -5.17 -3.18 -1.57
N ALA A 39 -3.94 -3.65 -1.40
CA ALA A 39 -3.09 -3.28 -0.27
C ALA A 39 -1.89 -2.47 -0.78
N ILE A 40 -1.63 -1.32 -0.14
CA ILE A 40 -0.34 -0.66 -0.28
C ILE A 40 0.64 -1.39 0.63
N VAL A 41 1.39 -2.32 0.05
CA VAL A 41 2.45 -3.06 0.75
C VAL A 41 3.76 -2.29 0.60
N TYR A 42 4.28 -1.76 1.69
CA TYR A 42 5.62 -1.19 1.72
C TYR A 42 6.66 -2.30 1.52
N LYS A 43 7.27 -2.37 0.34
CA LYS A 43 8.36 -3.32 0.03
C LYS A 43 9.71 -2.70 0.41
N GLY A 44 10.11 -2.82 1.67
CA GLY A 44 11.43 -2.42 2.16
C GLY A 44 11.74 -3.10 3.50
N ASN A 45 12.97 -2.95 4.04
CA ASN A 45 13.28 -3.36 5.42
C ASN A 45 12.61 -2.35 6.36
N VAL A 46 11.30 -2.48 6.50
CA VAL A 46 10.45 -1.54 7.22
C VAL A 46 10.48 -1.89 8.70
N GLY A 47 11.45 -1.32 9.43
CA GLY A 47 11.44 -1.36 10.90
C GLY A 47 10.08 -0.94 11.47
N ASP A 48 9.71 -1.53 12.60
CA ASP A 48 8.44 -1.40 13.34
C ASP A 48 7.33 -0.60 12.64
N ALA A 49 6.37 -1.30 12.02
CA ALA A 49 5.20 -0.73 11.37
C ALA A 49 4.21 -0.02 12.34
N SER A 50 4.61 0.17 13.61
CA SER A 50 3.77 0.55 14.74
C SER A 50 3.31 2.02 14.76
N ASN A 51 3.81 2.90 13.88
CA ASN A 51 3.52 4.36 13.93
C ASN A 51 3.04 4.97 12.58
N ALA A 52 2.37 4.21 11.72
CA ALA A 52 1.81 4.78 10.50
C ALA A 52 0.50 5.53 10.79
N LEU A 53 0.42 6.82 10.43
CA LEU A 53 -0.85 7.55 10.38
C LEU A 53 -1.45 7.39 8.98
N VAL A 54 -2.72 7.02 8.92
CA VAL A 54 -3.50 6.91 7.68
C VAL A 54 -4.73 7.77 7.81
N MET A 55 -4.98 8.63 6.82
CA MET A 55 -6.14 9.50 6.85
C MET A 55 -6.70 9.82 5.48
N TRP A 56 -8.02 9.78 5.41
CA TRP A 56 -8.78 10.17 4.24
C TRP A 56 -8.78 11.69 4.07
N SER A 57 -8.67 12.11 2.83
CA SER A 57 -9.03 13.47 2.41
C SER A 57 -10.54 13.69 2.58
N PRO A 58 -11.01 14.92 2.88
CA PRO A 58 -12.44 15.22 3.03
C PRO A 58 -13.30 14.83 1.84
N THR A 59 -12.78 14.91 0.62
CA THR A 59 -13.52 14.47 -0.59
C THR A 59 -13.49 12.96 -0.79
N GLY A 60 -12.63 12.24 -0.07
CA GLY A 60 -12.48 10.80 -0.14
C GLY A 60 -11.73 10.31 -1.38
N ASP A 61 -11.19 11.19 -2.23
CA ASP A 61 -10.48 10.82 -3.45
C ASP A 61 -8.99 10.52 -3.21
N LYS A 62 -8.46 10.95 -2.06
CA LYS A 62 -7.07 10.78 -1.63
C LYS A 62 -6.95 10.19 -0.23
N VAL A 63 -5.83 9.48 -0.02
CA VAL A 63 -5.40 8.99 1.29
C VAL A 63 -3.98 9.48 1.56
N ALA A 64 -3.77 10.15 2.69
CA ALA A 64 -2.44 10.41 3.20
C ALA A 64 -1.95 9.23 4.04
N VAL A 65 -0.74 8.77 3.76
CA VAL A 65 -0.05 7.74 4.53
C VAL A 65 1.26 8.33 5.02
N ILE A 66 1.42 8.37 6.34
CA ILE A 66 2.53 9.04 7.00
C ILE A 66 3.27 8.04 7.86
N ARG A 67 4.60 8.01 7.72
CA ARG A 67 5.45 7.14 8.51
C ARG A 67 6.77 7.80 8.82
N SER A 68 7.04 8.01 10.11
CA SER A 68 8.27 8.68 10.60
C SER A 68 8.45 10.07 9.98
N LYS A 69 9.24 10.17 8.90
CA LYS A 69 9.54 11.40 8.16
C LYS A 69 8.89 11.43 6.77
N ASP A 70 8.28 10.34 6.35
CA ASP A 70 7.71 10.22 5.03
C ASP A 70 6.22 10.52 5.03
N VAL A 71 5.81 11.33 4.06
CA VAL A 71 4.40 11.59 3.75
C VAL A 71 4.17 11.13 2.34
N TYR A 72 3.18 10.27 2.15
CA TYR A 72 2.70 9.82 0.86
C TYR A 72 1.26 10.24 0.67
N ILE A 73 0.91 10.60 -0.55
CA ILE A 73 -0.46 10.82 -0.98
C ILE A 73 -0.78 9.75 -2.02
N LEU A 74 -1.80 8.95 -1.74
CA LEU A 74 -2.41 8.07 -2.71
C LEU A 74 -3.59 8.81 -3.33
N ASP A 75 -3.58 8.93 -4.65
CA ASP A 75 -4.76 9.30 -5.43
C ASP A 75 -5.50 8.03 -5.85
N LEU A 76 -6.77 7.90 -5.45
CA LEU A 76 -7.56 6.69 -5.70
C LEU A 76 -8.10 6.61 -7.12
N GLY A 77 -8.38 7.76 -7.73
CA GLY A 77 -8.87 7.84 -9.11
C GLY A 77 -7.79 7.40 -10.09
N SER A 78 -6.57 7.94 -9.94
CA SER A 78 -5.45 7.58 -10.81
C SER A 78 -4.64 6.38 -10.31
N LYS A 79 -4.91 5.89 -9.10
CA LYS A 79 -4.10 4.87 -8.38
C LYS A 79 -2.62 5.27 -8.24
N ALA A 80 -2.34 6.56 -8.25
CA ALA A 80 -0.96 7.06 -8.20
C ALA A 80 -0.54 7.31 -6.76
N LEU A 81 0.61 6.75 -6.38
CA LEU A 81 1.26 7.04 -5.12
C LEU A 81 2.36 8.08 -5.34
N ARG A 82 2.32 9.18 -4.60
CA ARG A 82 3.36 10.21 -4.62
C ARG A 82 3.94 10.40 -3.23
N ARG A 83 5.25 10.57 -3.13
CA ARG A 83 5.91 11.04 -1.91
C ARG A 83 5.91 12.56 -1.90
N VAL A 84 5.55 13.15 -0.78
CA VAL A 84 5.63 14.60 -0.57
C VAL A 84 6.98 14.96 0.02
N LEU A 85 7.63 15.95 -0.57
CA LEU A 85 8.91 16.47 -0.10
C LEU A 85 8.71 17.74 0.70
N PHE A 86 9.24 17.77 1.92
CA PHE A 86 9.38 18.99 2.72
C PHE A 86 10.64 18.89 3.57
N GLN A 87 11.18 20.05 3.97
CA GLN A 87 12.44 20.12 4.70
C GLN A 87 12.18 20.02 6.20
N PHE A 88 12.86 19.09 6.87
CA PHE A 88 12.94 19.03 8.33
C PHE A 88 13.83 20.17 8.84
N SER A 89 13.49 20.75 9.99
CA SER A 89 14.23 21.90 10.51
C SER A 89 15.63 21.51 11.00
N ASN A 90 15.79 20.29 11.54
CA ASN A 90 17.08 19.79 11.97
C ASN A 90 17.32 18.36 11.43
N PRO A 91 18.23 18.17 10.46
CA PRO A 91 18.52 16.86 9.90
C PRO A 91 19.22 15.92 10.90
N TYR A 92 19.83 16.47 11.97
CA TYR A 92 20.56 15.72 13.00
C TYR A 92 19.70 15.36 14.22
N ALA A 93 18.51 15.95 14.35
CA ALA A 93 17.57 15.59 15.42
C ALA A 93 16.64 14.44 15.00
N GLU A 94 16.12 13.70 15.98
CA GLU A 94 15.02 12.75 15.81
C GLU A 94 13.68 13.47 15.56
N GLU A 95 13.64 14.36 14.57
CA GLU A 95 12.41 14.98 14.12
C GLU A 95 11.49 13.91 13.52
N ARG A 96 10.26 13.80 14.05
CA ARG A 96 9.25 12.88 13.56
C ARG A 96 7.95 13.64 13.34
N ILE A 97 7.13 13.13 12.44
CA ILE A 97 5.75 13.59 12.28
C ILE A 97 4.93 12.99 13.42
N VAL A 98 4.22 13.85 14.15
CA VAL A 98 3.38 13.47 15.30
C VAL A 98 1.91 13.70 15.07
N GLY A 99 1.55 14.42 14.01
CA GLY A 99 0.16 14.67 13.67
C GLY A 99 0.00 15.13 12.23
N ALA A 100 -1.21 14.96 11.71
CA ALA A 100 -1.60 15.53 10.43
C ALA A 100 -3.11 15.78 10.40
N SER A 101 -3.53 16.72 9.56
CA SER A 101 -4.93 17.03 9.32
C SER A 101 -5.14 17.61 7.94
N TRP A 102 -6.11 17.08 7.20
CA TRP A 102 -6.53 17.67 5.94
C TRP A 102 -7.31 18.96 6.18
N SER A 103 -7.08 19.96 5.33
CA SER A 103 -7.95 21.14 5.29
C SER A 103 -9.37 20.73 4.88
N PRO A 104 -10.43 21.30 5.45
CA PRO A 104 -11.82 20.94 5.12
C PRO A 104 -12.19 21.08 3.63
N ASN A 105 -11.47 21.93 2.90
CA ASN A 105 -11.68 22.17 1.47
C ASN A 105 -10.79 21.28 0.57
N ASP A 106 -10.13 20.26 1.13
CA ASP A 106 -9.33 19.25 0.41
C ASP A 106 -8.02 19.75 -0.23
N LYS A 107 -7.73 21.06 -0.15
CA LYS A 107 -6.60 21.65 -0.90
C LYS A 107 -5.25 21.45 -0.22
N LEU A 108 -5.23 21.31 1.10
CA LEU A 108 -4.01 21.28 1.89
C LEU A 108 -4.00 20.12 2.88
N LEU A 109 -2.80 19.68 3.21
CA LEU A 109 -2.54 18.79 4.34
C LEU A 109 -1.62 19.52 5.33
N ALA A 110 -2.08 19.72 6.55
CA ALA A 110 -1.23 20.16 7.65
C ALA A 110 -0.50 18.95 8.23
N VAL A 111 0.81 19.07 8.40
CA VAL A 111 1.65 18.04 9.02
C VAL A 111 2.40 18.68 10.19
N GLN A 112 2.22 18.12 11.38
CA GLN A 112 2.90 18.54 12.59
C GLN A 112 4.11 17.64 12.83
N THR A 113 5.29 18.22 12.92
CA THR A 113 6.47 17.59 13.48
C THR A 113 6.64 17.97 14.95
N ASN A 114 7.61 17.37 15.62
CA ASN A 114 8.00 17.79 16.98
C ASN A 114 8.40 19.27 17.09
N TRP A 115 8.67 19.96 15.96
CA TRP A 115 9.26 21.30 15.97
C TRP A 115 8.49 22.34 15.16
N LYS A 116 7.59 21.92 14.27
CA LYS A 116 6.87 22.84 13.39
C LYS A 116 5.60 22.24 12.81
N VAL A 117 4.78 23.11 12.23
CA VAL A 117 3.67 22.71 11.36
C VAL A 117 4.01 23.11 9.92
N VAL A 118 3.83 22.17 8.99
CA VAL A 118 4.03 22.38 7.55
C VAL A 118 2.70 22.22 6.83
N LEU A 119 2.35 23.20 5.99
CA LEU A 119 1.23 23.07 5.06
C LEU A 119 1.75 22.50 3.73
N ILE A 120 1.14 21.42 3.28
CA ILE A 120 1.48 20.69 2.06
C ILE A 120 0.38 20.91 1.03
N ASP A 121 0.77 21.11 -0.23
CA ASP A 121 -0.12 20.97 -1.38
C ASP A 121 0.00 19.54 -1.94
N PRO A 122 -0.99 18.66 -1.72
CA PRO A 122 -0.96 17.28 -2.17
C PRO A 122 -0.85 17.15 -3.69
N SER A 123 -1.38 18.14 -4.43
CA SER A 123 -1.35 18.14 -5.90
C SER A 123 0.05 18.43 -6.46
N LYS A 124 0.89 19.15 -5.71
CA LYS A 124 2.26 19.54 -6.11
C LYS A 124 3.35 18.66 -5.52
N GLY A 125 3.04 17.85 -4.50
CA GLY A 125 4.01 16.96 -3.87
C GLY A 125 5.11 17.68 -3.09
N ARG A 126 4.88 18.94 -2.67
CA ARG A 126 5.85 19.70 -1.85
C ARG A 126 5.18 20.51 -0.74
N GLY A 127 5.92 20.72 0.34
CA GLY A 127 5.56 21.69 1.38
C GLY A 127 5.50 23.11 0.81
N LEU A 128 4.43 23.84 1.14
CA LEU A 128 4.23 25.23 0.73
C LEU A 128 4.81 26.21 1.74
N TRP A 129 4.59 25.94 3.03
CA TRP A 129 4.95 26.87 4.10
C TRP A 129 5.09 26.15 5.44
N SER A 130 5.84 26.74 6.37
CA SER A 130 6.05 26.19 7.71
C SER A 130 5.96 27.27 8.79
N PHE A 131 5.39 26.90 9.94
CA PHE A 131 5.37 27.67 11.17
C PHE A 131 6.24 26.98 12.21
N SER A 132 7.22 27.69 12.76
CA SER A 132 8.10 27.26 13.84
C SER A 132 7.77 27.99 15.13
#